data_AF-A0A7X7KCZ4-F1
#
_entry.id   AF-A0A7X7KCZ4-F1
#
_cell.length_a   1.000
_cell.length_b   1.000
_cell.length_c   1.000
_cell.angle_alpha   90.00
_cell.angle_beta   90.00
_cell.angle_gamma   90.00
#
_symmetry.space_group_name_H-M   'P 1'
#
loop_
_entity.id
_entity.type
_entity.pdbx_description
1 polymer ?
#
loop_
_entity_poly.entity_id
_entity_poly.type
_entity_poly.pdbx_seq_one_letter_code
_entity_poly.pdbx_strand_id
1 'polypeptide(L)'
;MISDAIRFVKYQSEALLHQRAVGPKRANGLPILVEAKSAGDFTNTNKRRKEEAKKMSQLKDALGNNACYIVFLCGYFDAGYLGYEAQDGIDWVWEHRINDFEQLGV
;
A
#
# COMPACT_ATOMS: atom_id res chain seq x y z
N MET A 1 6.54 24.34 41.92
CA MET A 1 6.66 23.76 40.57
C MET A 1 5.55 22.72 40.45
N ILE A 2 4.63 22.97 39.52
CA ILE A 2 3.39 22.24 39.11
C ILE A 2 3.61 20.71 39.11
N SER A 3 2.87 19.86 39.84
CA SER A 3 1.43 19.45 39.77
C SER A 3 1.07 18.56 38.56
N ASP A 4 0.18 17.59 38.84
CA ASP A 4 -0.66 16.76 37.95
C ASP A 4 -0.11 15.36 37.59
N ALA A 5 -0.54 14.22 38.14
CA ALA A 5 -1.85 13.64 38.49
C ALA A 5 -2.55 12.87 37.33
N ILE A 6 -3.12 11.70 37.69
CA ILE A 6 -4.30 10.99 37.10
C ILE A 6 -4.01 10.02 35.92
N ARG A 7 -4.11 8.69 36.04
CA ARG A 7 -5.24 7.73 36.23
C ARG A 7 -5.81 7.20 34.89
N PHE A 8 -5.80 5.86 34.75
CA PHE A 8 -6.66 4.98 33.95
C PHE A 8 -7.19 5.45 32.57
N VAL A 9 -6.88 4.70 31.51
CA VAL A 9 -7.92 3.96 30.77
C VAL A 9 -7.37 2.59 30.34
N LYS A 10 -7.99 1.57 30.92
CA LYS A 10 -8.03 0.18 30.46
C LYS A 10 -8.77 0.19 29.12
N TYR A 11 -8.14 -0.18 28.01
CA TYR A 11 -8.86 -0.57 26.79
C TYR A 11 -8.50 -2.02 26.47
N GLN A 12 -9.12 -2.92 27.23
CA GLN A 12 -9.54 -4.20 26.69
C GLN A 12 -10.88 -3.95 25.98
N SER A 13 -10.87 -3.97 24.65
CA SER A 13 -11.94 -4.60 23.88
C SER A 13 -11.41 -4.93 22.48
N GLU A 14 -11.55 -6.21 22.13
CA GLU A 14 -11.46 -6.78 20.79
C GLU A 14 -10.06 -7.00 20.21
N ALA A 15 -9.22 -7.68 21.00
CA ALA A 15 -8.18 -8.55 20.47
C ALA A 15 -8.81 -9.78 19.78
N LEU A 16 -9.46 -9.63 18.62
CA LEU A 16 -9.96 -10.77 17.82
C LEU A 16 -10.16 -10.45 16.32
N LEU A 17 -9.17 -9.85 15.62
CA LEU A 17 -9.08 -9.99 14.16
C LEU A 17 -7.60 -10.10 13.72
N HIS A 18 -7.12 -11.34 13.71
CA HIS A 18 -6.08 -11.91 12.86
C HIS A 18 -4.78 -11.09 12.62
N GLN A 19 -3.73 -11.49 13.34
CA GLN A 19 -2.33 -11.61 12.86
C GLN A 19 -1.88 -10.57 11.82
N ARG A 20 -1.62 -9.32 12.25
CA ARG A 20 -1.03 -8.30 11.38
C ARG A 20 0.49 -8.38 11.43
N ALA A 21 1.10 -8.61 10.27
CA ALA A 21 2.54 -8.51 10.04
C ALA A 21 3.10 -7.23 10.68
N VAL A 22 4.08 -7.38 11.57
CA VAL A 22 4.80 -6.26 12.20
C VAL A 22 5.97 -5.90 11.29
N GLY A 23 5.66 -5.24 10.17
CA GLY A 23 6.65 -4.51 9.37
C GLY A 23 6.81 -3.07 9.89
N PRO A 24 7.87 -2.36 9.48
CA PRO A 24 8.01 -0.93 9.78
C PRO A 24 6.73 -0.20 9.36
N LYS A 25 6.09 0.45 10.32
CA LYS A 25 4.91 1.28 10.03
C LYS A 25 5.41 2.58 9.47
N ARG A 26 4.85 3.00 8.32
CA ARG A 26 4.96 4.39 7.87
C ARG A 26 4.60 5.32 9.04
N ALA A 27 5.15 6.53 9.06
CA ALA A 27 4.95 7.49 10.16
C ALA A 27 3.47 7.74 10.52
N ASN A 28 2.55 7.52 9.57
CA ASN A 28 1.10 7.63 9.75
C ASN A 28 0.41 6.35 10.29
N GLY A 29 1.16 5.29 10.59
CA GLY A 29 0.65 4.02 11.13
C GLY A 29 -0.10 3.13 10.14
N LEU A 30 -0.27 3.56 8.88
CA LEU A 30 -0.98 2.81 7.85
C LEU A 30 -0.07 1.75 7.19
N PRO A 31 -0.62 0.61 6.75
CA PRO A 31 0.14 -0.39 6.02
C PRO A 31 0.51 0.08 4.61
N ILE A 32 1.55 -0.53 4.05
CA ILE A 32 1.85 -0.50 2.62
C ILE A 32 1.27 -1.77 2.02
N LEU A 33 0.47 -1.64 0.96
CA LEU A 33 0.00 -2.76 0.18
C LEU A 33 0.84 -2.86 -1.09
N VAL A 34 1.43 -4.02 -1.31
CA VAL A 34 2.26 -4.32 -2.48
C VAL A 34 1.61 -5.45 -3.25
N GLU A 35 1.27 -5.22 -4.52
CA GLU A 35 0.77 -6.25 -5.42
C GLU A 35 1.85 -6.63 -6.43
N ALA A 36 2.31 -7.89 -6.39
CA ALA A 36 3.28 -8.39 -7.36
C ALA A 36 2.58 -8.70 -8.69
N LYS A 37 3.17 -8.23 -9.79
CA LYS A 37 2.70 -8.41 -11.16
C LYS A 37 3.79 -9.08 -11.98
N SER A 38 3.43 -10.08 -12.76
CA SER A 38 4.36 -10.75 -13.67
C SER A 38 4.22 -10.22 -15.09
N ALA A 39 5.24 -10.42 -15.94
CA ALA A 39 5.14 -10.14 -17.38
C ALA A 39 3.93 -10.82 -18.06
N GLY A 40 3.48 -11.96 -17.53
CA GLY A 40 2.30 -12.68 -18.05
C GLY A 40 0.97 -11.92 -17.86
N ASP A 41 0.92 -10.98 -16.90
CA ASP A 41 -0.24 -10.12 -16.67
C ASP A 41 -0.48 -9.13 -17.82
N PHE A 42 0.53 -8.91 -18.67
CA PHE A 42 0.46 -8.03 -19.83
C PHE A 42 -0.52 -8.52 -20.93
N THR A 43 -0.93 -9.79 -20.91
CA THR A 43 -1.86 -10.34 -21.90
C THR A 43 -3.30 -9.81 -21.77
N ASN A 44 -3.65 -9.12 -20.68
CA ASN A 44 -4.95 -8.48 -20.48
C ASN A 44 -4.87 -7.17 -19.65
N THR A 45 -3.97 -6.27 -20.05
CA THR A 45 -3.72 -4.99 -19.37
C THR A 45 -4.99 -4.17 -19.12
N ASN A 46 -5.92 -4.13 -20.09
CA ASN A 46 -7.14 -3.34 -19.99
C ASN A 46 -8.08 -3.76 -18.85
N LYS A 47 -8.16 -5.06 -18.54
CA LYS A 47 -8.94 -5.54 -17.40
C LYS A 47 -8.17 -5.31 -16.10
N ARG A 48 -6.87 -5.62 -16.09
CA ARG A 48 -5.99 -5.51 -14.91
C ARG A 48 -5.90 -4.08 -14.38
N ARG A 49 -5.65 -3.09 -15.24
CA ARG A 49 -5.61 -1.67 -14.86
C ARG A 49 -6.90 -1.20 -14.18
N LYS A 50 -8.05 -1.71 -14.61
CA LYS A 50 -9.35 -1.35 -14.01
C LYS A 50 -9.53 -1.99 -12.62
N GLU A 51 -8.99 -3.19 -12.44
CA GLU A 51 -8.99 -3.86 -11.13
C GLU A 51 -8.04 -3.13 -10.15
N GLU A 52 -6.86 -2.70 -10.62
CA GLU A 52 -5.89 -1.90 -9.86
C GLU A 52 -6.47 -0.53 -9.45
N ALA A 53 -7.04 0.22 -10.40
CA ALA A 53 -7.73 1.49 -10.14
C ALA A 53 -8.84 1.35 -9.10
N LYS A 54 -9.66 0.31 -9.22
CA LYS A 54 -10.75 0.03 -8.28
C LYS A 54 -10.22 -0.28 -6.88
N LYS A 55 -9.13 -1.05 -6.75
CA LYS A 55 -8.48 -1.30 -5.45
C LYS A 55 -7.99 0.01 -4.84
N MET A 56 -7.33 0.88 -5.61
CA MET A 56 -6.87 2.16 -5.10
C MET A 56 -8.02 3.02 -4.58
N SER A 57 -9.15 3.09 -5.30
CA SER A 57 -10.36 3.78 -4.84
C SER A 57 -10.86 3.18 -3.51
N GLN A 58 -10.99 1.86 -3.44
CA GLN A 58 -11.48 1.18 -2.23
C GLN A 58 -10.54 1.37 -1.03
N LEU A 59 -9.22 1.42 -1.26
CA LEU A 59 -8.23 1.68 -0.21
C LEU A 59 -8.30 3.13 0.27
N LYS A 60 -8.52 4.11 -0.62
CA LYS A 60 -8.76 5.50 -0.24
C LYS A 60 -10.04 5.64 0.58
N ASP A 61 -11.10 4.91 0.22
CA ASP A 61 -12.36 4.90 0.98
C ASP A 61 -12.18 4.31 2.39
N ALA A 62 -11.34 3.27 2.53
CA ALA A 62 -11.15 2.56 3.80
C ALA A 62 -10.08 3.17 4.73
N LEU A 63 -8.99 3.70 4.17
CA LEU A 63 -7.81 4.17 4.91
C LEU A 63 -7.56 5.68 4.76
N GLY A 64 -8.41 6.37 4.00
CA GLY A 64 -8.26 7.77 3.64
C GLY A 64 -7.23 8.01 2.54
N ASN A 65 -7.03 9.28 2.20
CA ASN A 65 -6.13 9.70 1.11
C ASN A 65 -4.65 9.34 1.31
N ASN A 66 -4.29 8.87 2.51
CA ASN A 66 -2.93 8.44 2.84
C ASN A 66 -2.69 6.94 2.60
N ALA A 67 -3.65 6.23 2.00
CA ALA A 67 -3.49 4.85 1.57
C ALA A 67 -2.26 4.70 0.66
N CYS A 68 -1.47 3.65 0.90
CA CYS A 68 -0.27 3.34 0.12
C CYS A 68 -0.46 2.00 -0.55
N TYR A 69 -0.63 2.03 -1.85
CA TYR A 69 -0.76 0.86 -2.70
C TYR A 69 0.19 1.01 -3.87
N ILE A 70 1.04 0.01 -4.05
CA ILE A 70 2.02 -0.01 -5.13
C ILE A 70 1.99 -1.35 -5.86
N VAL A 71 2.41 -1.34 -7.11
CA VAL A 71 2.61 -2.57 -7.89
C VAL A 71 4.10 -2.91 -7.98
N PHE A 72 4.44 -4.17 -7.70
CA PHE A 72 5.80 -4.69 -7.85
C PHE A 72 5.90 -5.42 -9.19
N LEU A 73 6.59 -4.79 -10.15
CA LEU A 73 6.62 -5.19 -11.55
C LEU A 73 7.78 -6.17 -11.81
N CYS A 74 7.42 -7.42 -12.04
CA CYS A 74 8.33 -8.51 -12.39
C CYS A 74 8.29 -8.78 -13.90
N GLY A 75 9.15 -8.10 -14.64
CA GLY A 75 9.28 -8.18 -16.09
C GLY A 75 8.93 -6.87 -16.81
N TYR A 76 8.46 -6.97 -18.06
CA TYR A 76 8.25 -5.81 -18.94
C TYR A 76 6.82 -5.26 -18.88
N PHE A 77 6.70 -3.95 -18.70
CA PHE A 77 5.46 -3.18 -18.81
C PHE A 77 5.72 -1.94 -19.65
N ASP A 78 4.76 -1.57 -20.49
CA ASP A 78 4.91 -0.41 -21.37
C ASP A 78 4.55 0.91 -20.66
N ALA A 79 4.93 2.03 -21.29
CA ALA A 79 4.65 3.37 -20.75
C ALA A 79 3.14 3.69 -20.68
N GLY A 80 2.31 3.01 -21.47
CA GLY A 80 0.86 3.20 -21.46
C GLY A 80 0.26 2.65 -20.17
N TYR A 81 0.66 1.44 -19.77
CA TYR A 81 0.30 0.84 -18.49
C TYR A 81 0.72 1.75 -17.33
N LEU A 82 1.98 2.16 -17.28
CA LEU A 82 2.50 3.04 -16.22
C LEU A 82 1.77 4.40 -16.17
N GLY A 83 1.37 4.92 -17.33
CA GLY A 83 0.57 6.15 -17.42
C GLY A 83 -0.81 6.01 -16.75
N TYR A 84 -1.46 4.84 -16.88
CA TYR A 84 -2.71 4.57 -16.17
C TYR A 84 -2.50 4.47 -14.66
N GLU A 85 -1.49 3.71 -14.22
CA GLU A 85 -1.18 3.58 -12.78
C GLU A 85 -0.91 4.94 -12.14
N ALA A 86 -0.09 5.78 -12.78
CA ALA A 86 0.18 7.14 -12.30
C ALA A 86 -1.07 8.01 -12.23
N GLN A 87 -2.00 7.88 -13.19
CA GLN A 87 -3.27 8.62 -13.19
C GLN A 87 -4.18 8.23 -12.02
N ASP A 88 -4.16 6.97 -11.60
CA ASP A 88 -4.93 6.46 -10.46
C ASP A 88 -4.21 6.70 -9.11
N GLY A 89 -2.97 7.20 -9.16
CA GLY A 89 -2.12 7.49 -8.00
C GLY A 89 -1.50 6.23 -7.41
N ILE A 90 -1.13 5.28 -8.28
CA ILE A 90 -0.48 4.02 -7.93
C ILE A 90 0.98 4.12 -8.35
N ASP A 91 1.89 3.98 -7.39
CA ASP A 91 3.33 3.91 -7.63
C ASP A 91 3.77 2.46 -7.92
N TRP A 92 5.01 2.29 -8.37
CA TRP A 92 5.55 0.98 -8.68
C TRP A 92 7.02 0.83 -8.28
N VAL A 93 7.41 -0.42 -8.06
CA VAL A 93 8.81 -0.85 -7.91
C VAL A 93 9.10 -1.92 -8.96
N TRP A 94 10.26 -1.84 -9.60
CA TRP A 94 10.68 -2.85 -10.57
C TRP A 94 11.48 -3.96 -9.89
N GLU A 95 11.37 -5.19 -10.37
CA GLU A 95 12.14 -6.34 -9.85
C GLU A 95 13.65 -6.09 -9.83
N HIS A 96 14.18 -5.41 -10.85
CA HIS A 96 15.60 -5.08 -10.98
C HIS A 96 16.01 -3.83 -10.18
N ARG A 97 15.06 -3.20 -9.48
CA ARG A 97 15.24 -2.03 -8.62
C ARG A 97 14.58 -2.25 -7.25
N ILE A 98 14.71 -3.45 -6.71
CA ILE A 98 14.07 -3.83 -5.44
C ILE A 98 14.42 -2.88 -4.26
N ASN A 99 15.61 -2.28 -4.27
CA ASN A 99 16.01 -1.32 -3.24
C ASN A 99 15.14 -0.04 -3.23
N ASP A 100 14.33 0.23 -4.25
CA ASP A 100 13.37 1.33 -4.22
C ASP A 100 12.29 1.14 -3.14
N PHE A 101 12.10 -0.07 -2.60
CA PHE A 101 11.28 -0.29 -1.40
C PHE A 101 11.80 0.49 -0.17
N GLU A 102 13.09 0.80 -0.11
CA GLU A 102 13.67 1.62 0.97
C GLU A 102 13.04 3.02 0.99
N GLN A 103 12.61 3.55 -0.16
CA GLN A 103 11.90 4.84 -0.26
C GLN A 103 10.52 4.80 0.42
N LEU A 104 9.96 3.61 0.60
CA LEU A 104 8.72 3.37 1.32
C LEU A 104 8.95 3.05 2.81
N GLY A 105 10.22 2.94 3.24
CA GLY A 105 10.62 2.62 4.61
C GLY A 105 10.52 1.14 4.96
N VAL A 106 10.64 0.25 3.96
CA VAL A 106 10.64 -1.22 4.10
C VAL A 106 12.05 -1.77 3.91
#